data_AF-A0A5D0J6X8-F1
#
_entry.id   AF-A0A5D0J6X8-F1
#
_cell.length_a   1.000
_cell.length_b   1.000
_cell.length_c   1.000
_cell.angle_alpha   90.00
_cell.angle_beta   90.00
_cell.angle_gamma   90.00
#
_symmetry.space_group_name_H-M   'P 1'
#
loop_
_entity.id
_entity.type
_entity.pdbx_description
1 polymer ?
#
loop_
_entity_poly.entity_id
_entity_poly.type
_entity_poly.pdbx_seq_one_letter_code
_entity_poly.pdbx_strand_id
1 'polypeptide(L)' 'MQTEKVVKHIVNWLKNYATNAGVNGFVVGVSGGIDSAVTSTLCAETGLKVLVVEMPIHQAESHVSRAQEHIT' A
#
# COMPACT_ATOMS: atom_id res chain seq x y z
N MET A 1 -6.89 -17.59 -11.53
CA MET A 1 -5.67 -16.78 -11.33
C MET A 1 -4.85 -17.41 -10.22
N GLN A 2 -3.51 -17.39 -10.28
CA GLN A 2 -2.64 -17.96 -9.23
C GLN A 2 -2.29 -16.88 -8.18
N THR A 3 -3.30 -16.37 -7.46
CA THR A 3 -3.21 -15.13 -6.67
C THR A 3 -2.08 -15.14 -5.65
N GLU A 4 -1.93 -16.20 -4.86
CA GLU A 4 -0.85 -16.31 -3.86
C GLU A 4 0.54 -16.21 -4.47
N LYS A 5 0.74 -16.81 -5.66
CA LYS A 5 2.03 -16.73 -6.37
C LYS A 5 2.29 -15.31 -6.88
N VAL A 6 1.25 -14.63 -7.35
CA VAL A 6 1.35 -13.23 -7.80
C VAL A 6 1.69 -12.32 -6.63
N VAL A 7 0.99 -12.45 -5.50
CA VAL A 7 1.27 -11.70 -4.26
C VAL A 7 2.72 -11.91 -3.83
N LYS A 8 3.15 -13.17 -3.69
CA LYS A 8 4.53 -13.50 -3.31
C LYS A 8 5.56 -12.91 -4.27
N HIS A 9 5.28 -12.92 -5.57
CA HIS A 9 6.16 -12.32 -6.57
C HIS A 9 6.27 -10.81 -6.39
N ILE A 10 5.15 -10.10 -6.24
CA ILE A 10 5.13 -8.64 -6.10
C ILE A 10 5.80 -8.21 -4.80
N VAL A 11 5.51 -8.87 -3.67
CA VAL A 11 6.11 -8.55 -2.36
C VAL A 11 7.63 -8.72 -2.40
N ASN A 12 8.12 -9.82 -2.99
CA ASN A 12 9.56 -10.03 -3.14
C ASN A 12 10.20 -8.98 -4.06
N TRP A 13 9.53 -8.62 -5.16
CA TRP A 13 10.00 -7.58 -6.06
C TRP A 13 10.10 -6.22 -5.36
N LEU A 14 9.06 -5.81 -4.62
CA LEU A 14 9.04 -4.57 -3.84
C LEU A 14 10.17 -4.55 -2.80
N LYS A 15 10.34 -5.64 -2.05
CA LYS A 15 11.40 -5.76 -1.03
C LYS A 15 12.79 -5.62 -1.64
N ASN A 16 13.05 -6.31 -2.75
CA ASN A 16 14.34 -6.24 -3.44
C ASN A 16 14.58 -4.84 -3.99
N TYR A 17 13.56 -4.22 -4.58
CA TYR A 17 13.64 -2.86 -5.10
C TYR A 17 14.03 -1.85 -4.00
N ALA A 18 13.33 -1.86 -2.87
CA ALA A 18 13.60 -0.98 -1.75
C ALA A 18 14.99 -1.21 -1.13
N THR A 19 15.38 -2.48 -0.98
CA THR A 19 16.71 -2.85 -0.45
C THR A 19 17.83 -2.36 -1.36
N ASN A 20 17.70 -2.55 -2.68
CA ASN A 20 18.71 -2.12 -3.65
C ASN A 20 18.79 -0.60 -3.77
N ALA A 21 17.67 0.10 -3.57
CA ALA A 21 17.64 1.56 -3.53
C ALA A 21 18.18 2.15 -2.22
N GLY A 22 18.43 1.32 -1.20
CA GLY A 22 18.91 1.78 0.12
C GLY A 22 17.88 2.60 0.89
N VAL A 23 16.58 2.40 0.63
CA VAL A 23 15.49 3.11 1.31
C VAL A 23 14.91 2.28 2.45
N ASN A 24 14.33 2.97 3.44
CA ASN A 24 13.85 2.34 4.67
C ASN A 24 12.40 1.82 4.60
N GLY A 25 11.72 2.02 3.47
CA GLY A 25 10.29 1.71 3.36
C GLY A 25 9.57 2.44 2.22
N PHE A 26 8.24 2.50 2.34
CA PHE A 26 7.34 3.03 1.32
C PHE A 26 6.46 4.15 1.86
N VAL A 27 6.03 5.04 0.97
CA VAL A 27 4.97 6.03 1.23
C VAL A 27 3.86 5.78 0.21
N VAL A 28 2.63 5.55 0.65
CA VAL A 28 1.50 5.22 -0.23
C VAL A 28 0.31 6.12 0.10
N GLY A 29 -0.23 6.78 -0.92
CA GLY A 29 -1.50 7.48 -0.82
C GLY A 29 -2.68 6.51 -0.88
N VAL A 30 -3.56 6.51 0.11
CA VAL A 30 -4.78 5.69 0.13
C VAL A 30 -6.01 6.58 0.00
N SER A 31 -6.85 6.26 -1.00
CA SER A 31 -8.03 7.06 -1.36
C SER A 31 -9.37 6.45 -0.93
N GLY A 32 -9.33 5.27 -0.29
CA GLY A 32 -10.52 4.44 -0.02
C GLY A 32 -10.89 3.52 -1.19
N GLY A 33 -10.15 3.59 -2.31
CA GLY A 33 -10.25 2.66 -3.44
C GLY A 33 -9.39 1.41 -3.29
N ILE A 34 -9.79 0.34 -4.00
CA ILE A 34 -9.16 -0.99 -3.89
C ILE A 34 -7.69 -1.01 -4.35
N ASP A 35 -7.34 -0.26 -5.39
CA ASP A 35 -5.97 -0.27 -5.95
C ASP A 35 -4.94 0.22 -4.93
N SER A 36 -5.26 1.31 -4.24
CA SER A 36 -4.40 1.87 -3.18
C SER A 36 -4.38 1.01 -1.91
N ALA A 37 -5.52 0.37 -1.58
CA ALA A 37 -5.61 -0.56 -0.46
C ALA A 37 -4.72 -1.79 -0.70
N VAL A 38 -4.82 -2.42 -1.87
CA VAL A 38 -3.97 -3.57 -2.25
C VAL A 38 -2.50 -3.16 -2.29
N THR A 39 -2.17 -2.01 -2.88
CA THR A 39 -0.79 -1.53 -2.96
C THR A 39 -0.16 -1.36 -1.58
N SER A 40 -0.85 -0.67 -0.66
CA SER A 40 -0.34 -0.44 0.71
C SER A 40 -0.22 -1.74 1.51
N THR A 41 -1.16 -2.69 1.37
CA THR A 41 -1.07 -4.02 1.97
C THR A 41 0.15 -4.80 1.45
N LEU A 42 0.37 -4.83 0.13
CA LEU A 42 1.53 -5.51 -0.46
C LEU A 42 2.87 -4.86 -0.03
N CYS A 43 2.91 -3.54 0.10
CA CYS A 43 4.05 -2.85 0.70
C CYS A 43 4.27 -3.27 2.15
N ALA A 44 3.22 -3.41 2.95
CA ALA A 44 3.32 -3.81 4.35
C ALA A 44 3.80 -5.27 4.49
N GLU A 45 3.37 -6.17 3.60
CA GLU A 45 3.81 -7.58 3.57
C GLU A 45 5.32 -7.74 3.30
N THR A 46 6.01 -6.71 2.80
CA THR A 46 7.48 -6.75 2.66
C THR A 46 8.21 -6.79 4.02
N GLY A 47 7.53 -6.38 5.09
CA GLY A 47 8.09 -6.17 6.42
C GLY A 47 8.87 -4.85 6.58
N LEU A 48 8.89 -3.99 5.56
CA LEU A 48 9.49 -2.64 5.63
C LEU A 48 8.47 -1.63 6.18
N LYS A 49 8.96 -0.49 6.67
CA LYS A 49 8.08 0.57 7.17
C LYS A 49 7.21 1.11 6.03
N VAL A 50 5.91 1.26 6.29
CA VAL A 50 4.98 1.89 5.34
C VAL A 50 4.36 3.09 6.02
N LEU A 51 4.50 4.26 5.39
CA LEU A 51 3.72 5.44 5.75
C LEU A 51 2.52 5.51 4.80
N VAL A 52 1.32 5.37 5.35
CA VAL A 52 0.10 5.51 4.59
C VAL A 52 -0.46 6.92 4.81
N VAL A 53 -0.84 7.59 3.72
CA VAL A 53 -1.34 8.97 3.75
C VAL A 53 -2.69 9.03 3.06
N GLU A 54 -3.69 9.54 3.76
CA GLU A 54 -4.96 9.95 3.15
C GLU A 54 -4.84 11.44 2.77
N MET A 55 -5.25 11.77 1.54
CA MET A 55 -5.10 13.11 0.97
C MET A 55 -6.46 13.58 0.42
N PRO A 56 -7.33 14.15 1.28
CA PRO A 56 -8.68 14.49 0.89
C PRO A 56 -8.69 15.76 0.03
N ILE A 57 -9.58 15.78 -0.96
CA ILE A 57 -9.90 16.98 -1.75
C ILE A 57 -11.42 17.14 -1.83
N HIS A 58 -12.02 17.08 -3.03
CA HIS A 58 -13.46 17.06 -3.26
C HIS A 58 -13.92 15.65 -3.64
N GLN A 59 -14.11 14.81 -2.63
CA GLN A 59 -14.55 13.42 -2.82
C GLN A 59 -15.67 13.06 -1.83
N ALA A 60 -16.34 11.95 -2.08
CA ALA A 60 -17.37 11.45 -1.17
C ALA A 60 -16.76 11.18 0.22
N GLU A 61 -17.45 11.61 1.28
CA GLU A 61 -17.00 11.38 2.66
C GLU A 61 -16.76 9.90 2.95
N SER A 62 -17.54 9.00 2.33
CA SER A 62 -17.36 7.56 2.45
C SER A 62 -15.99 7.06 1.94
N HIS A 63 -15.35 7.76 1.00
CA HIS A 63 -14.01 7.39 0.53
C HIS A 63 -12.94 7.79 1.54
N VAL A 64 -13.10 8.97 2.15
CA VAL A 64 -12.25 9.45 3.24
C VAL A 64 -12.35 8.49 4.43
N SER A 65 -13.57 8.16 4.86
CA SER A 65 -13.78 7.22 5.97
C SER A 65 -13.14 5.86 5.70
N ARG A 66 -13.34 5.29 4.51
CA ARG A 66 -12.71 4.00 4.13
C ARG A 66 -11.19 4.06 4.09
N ALA A 67 -10.62 5.17 3.63
CA ALA A 67 -9.18 5.36 3.63
C ALA A 67 -8.63 5.40 5.06
N GLN A 68 -9.29 6.14 5.95
CA GLN A 68 -8.93 6.24 7.37
C GLN A 68 -9.07 4.88 8.09
N GLU A 69 -10.16 4.16 7.84
CA GLU A 69 -10.40 2.80 8.37
C GLU A 69 -9.33 1.79 7.92
N HIS A 70 -8.77 1.94 6.71
CA HIS A 70 -7.68 1.09 6.21
C HIS A 70 -6.32 1.42 6.86
N ILE A 71 -6.13 2.64 7.34
CA ILE A 71 -4.87 3.10 7.96
C ILE A 71 -4.75 2.60 9.41
N THR A 72 -5.86 2.53 10.14
CA THR A 72 -5.95 2.14 11.57
C THR A 72 -5.91 0.64 11.77
#